data_AF-A0A1Q8G2X7-F1
#
_entry.id   AF-A0A1Q8G2X7-F1
#
_cell.length_a   1.000
_cell.length_b   1.000
_cell.length_c   1.000
_cell.angle_alpha   90.00
_cell.angle_beta   90.00
_cell.angle_gamma   90.00
#
_symmetry.space_group_name_H-M   'P 1'
#
loop_
_entity.id
_entity.type
_entity.pdbx_description
1 polymer ?
#
loop_
_entity_poly.entity_id
_entity_poly.type
_entity_poly.pdbx_seq_one_letter_code
_entity_poly.pdbx_strand_id
1 'polypeptide(L)'
;MKRLMCAALMCIAPAMGMAQEESDGFPGCAALAAVEQNVPVDVFEALARGVNLIGNRPPNLHGPMMLNAMIIPVAAEGIGEDPDKIASDPCTNYRAAAWLLMNIAGEKDDKIWDKVRVYIYGPKERSEYPLLDRVKEMHEKISDA
;
A
#
# COMPACT_ATOMS: atom_id res chain seq x y z
N MET A 1 24.57 55.60 -34.68
CA MET A 1 23.79 54.36 -34.85
C MET A 1 24.67 53.15 -34.61
N LYS A 2 24.38 52.36 -33.57
CA LYS A 2 24.50 50.89 -33.45
C LYS A 2 24.79 50.51 -31.99
N ARG A 3 23.72 50.09 -31.32
CA ARG A 3 23.75 49.33 -30.06
C ARG A 3 24.20 47.90 -30.39
N LEU A 4 25.08 47.32 -29.58
CA LEU A 4 25.28 45.88 -29.52
C LEU A 4 25.16 45.46 -28.05
N MET A 5 24.02 44.87 -27.74
CA MET A 5 23.81 43.99 -26.59
C MET A 5 23.86 42.56 -27.10
N CYS A 6 24.53 41.67 -26.37
CA CYS A 6 24.34 40.22 -26.35
C CYS A 6 25.29 39.67 -25.25
N ALA A 7 24.97 38.69 -24.43
CA ALA A 7 23.73 38.03 -24.06
C ALA A 7 24.08 37.28 -22.77
N ALA A 8 23.23 37.35 -21.74
CA ALA A 8 23.42 36.61 -20.50
C ALA A 8 23.10 35.12 -20.73
N LEU A 9 24.06 34.25 -20.46
CA LEU A 9 23.92 32.80 -20.55
C LEU A 9 23.26 32.29 -19.25
N MET A 10 21.94 32.07 -19.27
CA MET A 10 21.26 31.36 -18.19
C MET A 10 21.42 29.85 -18.39
N CYS A 11 22.14 29.20 -17.47
CA CYS A 11 22.18 27.74 -17.39
C CYS A 11 20.88 27.25 -16.75
N ILE A 12 20.00 26.67 -17.55
CA ILE A 12 18.81 25.95 -17.08
C ILE A 12 19.26 24.54 -16.71
N ALA A 13 19.24 24.21 -15.42
CA ALA A 13 19.40 22.83 -14.96
C ALA A 13 18.09 22.06 -15.21
N PRO A 14 18.11 20.87 -15.82
CA PRO A 14 16.93 20.03 -15.89
C PRO A 14 16.67 19.41 -14.53
N ALA A 15 15.52 19.72 -13.94
CA ALA A 15 14.95 18.93 -12.86
C ALA A 15 14.65 17.53 -13.43
N MET A 16 15.38 16.52 -12.98
CA MET A 16 15.05 15.13 -13.23
C MET A 16 13.77 14.80 -12.46
N GLY A 17 12.61 15.02 -13.09
CA GLY A 17 11.35 14.46 -12.66
C GLY A 17 11.42 12.95 -12.84
N MET A 18 11.63 12.22 -11.74
CA MET A 18 11.39 10.78 -11.73
C MET A 18 9.88 10.56 -11.66
N ALA A 19 9.23 10.66 -12.81
CA ALA A 19 7.97 9.97 -13.03
C ALA A 19 8.32 8.47 -13.07
N GLN A 20 8.06 7.75 -11.97
CA GLN A 20 8.09 6.30 -11.99
C GLN A 20 6.96 5.82 -12.89
N GLU A 21 7.31 5.05 -13.91
CA GLU A 21 6.41 4.31 -14.78
C GLU A 21 5.38 3.54 -13.94
N GLU A 22 4.09 3.75 -14.21
CA GLU A 22 3.05 2.75 -13.98
C GLU A 22 3.35 1.55 -14.89
N SER A 23 4.25 0.67 -14.46
CA SER A 23 4.17 -0.72 -14.91
C SER A 23 2.96 -1.35 -14.22
N ASP A 24 2.19 -2.20 -14.92
CA ASP A 24 1.13 -3.06 -14.35
C ASP A 24 1.59 -4.01 -13.21
N GLY A 25 2.81 -3.83 -12.72
CA GLY A 25 3.47 -4.56 -11.65
C GLY A 25 3.17 -4.03 -10.25
N PHE A 26 3.47 -4.87 -9.27
CA PHE A 26 3.36 -4.55 -7.85
C PHE A 26 4.35 -3.43 -7.45
N PRO A 27 3.90 -2.34 -6.80
CA PRO A 27 4.78 -1.21 -6.50
C PRO A 27 5.98 -1.61 -5.63
N GLY A 28 7.18 -1.17 -6.01
CA GLY A 28 8.40 -1.51 -5.27
C GLY A 28 8.37 -1.13 -3.79
N CYS A 29 7.73 -0.01 -3.44
CA CYS A 29 7.56 0.38 -2.03
C CYS A 29 6.58 -0.52 -1.26
N ALA A 30 5.60 -1.15 -1.95
CA ALA A 30 4.74 -2.15 -1.33
C ALA A 30 5.51 -3.45 -1.03
N ALA A 31 6.38 -3.89 -1.93
CA ALA A 31 7.27 -5.02 -1.69
C ALA A 31 8.25 -4.75 -0.53
N LEU A 32 8.84 -3.55 -0.47
CA LEU A 32 9.68 -3.14 0.65
C LEU A 32 8.93 -3.12 1.99
N ALA A 33 7.69 -2.62 2.00
CA ALA A 33 6.83 -2.63 3.19
C ALA A 33 6.55 -4.05 3.69
N ALA A 34 6.27 -4.99 2.78
CA ALA A 34 6.08 -6.40 3.12
C ALA A 34 7.33 -6.97 3.80
N VAL A 35 8.51 -6.76 3.21
CA VAL A 35 9.79 -7.22 3.77
C VAL A 35 10.07 -6.60 5.13
N GLU A 36 9.88 -5.28 5.29
CA GLU A 36 10.10 -4.56 6.56
C GLU A 36 9.29 -5.16 7.70
N GLN A 37 8.05 -5.59 7.41
CA GLN A 37 7.12 -6.11 8.40
C GLN A 37 7.08 -7.64 8.46
N ASN A 38 7.94 -8.35 7.71
CA ASN A 38 7.97 -9.81 7.59
C ASN A 38 6.64 -10.41 7.08
N VAL A 39 5.96 -9.72 6.17
CA VAL A 39 4.84 -10.26 5.41
C VAL A 39 5.41 -10.95 4.15
N PRO A 40 4.98 -12.17 3.80
CA PRO A 40 5.31 -12.75 2.50
C PRO A 40 4.89 -11.82 1.35
N VAL A 41 5.81 -11.51 0.44
CA VAL A 41 5.61 -10.48 -0.59
C VAL A 41 4.45 -10.84 -1.53
N ASP A 42 4.36 -12.11 -1.91
CA ASP A 42 3.27 -12.67 -2.73
C ASP A 42 1.90 -12.55 -2.04
N VAL A 43 1.83 -12.82 -0.73
CA VAL A 43 0.60 -12.61 0.06
C VAL A 43 0.23 -11.12 0.11
N PHE A 44 1.21 -10.24 0.34
CA PHE A 44 0.94 -8.80 0.42
C PHE A 44 0.52 -8.21 -0.93
N GLU A 45 1.13 -8.68 -2.03
CA GLU A 45 0.72 -8.34 -3.39
C GLU A 45 -0.71 -8.80 -3.68
N ALA A 46 -1.03 -10.06 -3.39
CA ALA A 46 -2.36 -10.61 -3.57
C ALA A 46 -3.41 -9.83 -2.77
N LEU A 47 -3.08 -9.44 -1.53
CA LEU A 47 -3.93 -8.61 -0.70
C LEU A 47 -4.15 -7.22 -1.32
N ALA A 48 -3.08 -6.54 -1.74
CA ALA A 48 -3.14 -5.23 -2.36
C ALA A 48 -3.99 -5.24 -3.64
N ARG A 49 -3.82 -6.25 -4.50
CA ARG A 49 -4.64 -6.43 -5.71
C ARG A 49 -6.09 -6.74 -5.35
N GLY A 50 -6.31 -7.63 -4.37
CA GLY A 50 -7.64 -8.06 -3.94
C GLY A 50 -8.49 -6.91 -3.41
N VAL A 51 -7.97 -6.10 -2.47
CA VAL A 51 -8.74 -4.97 -1.93
C VAL A 51 -9.09 -3.96 -3.01
N ASN A 52 -8.22 -3.72 -3.98
CA ASN A 52 -8.49 -2.82 -5.11
C ASN A 52 -9.55 -3.33 -6.10
N LEU A 53 -10.01 -4.59 -6.01
CA LEU A 53 -11.20 -5.05 -6.74
C LEU A 53 -12.53 -4.49 -6.20
N ILE A 54 -12.51 -3.85 -5.02
CA ILE A 54 -13.70 -3.21 -4.45
C ILE A 54 -13.99 -1.92 -5.24
N GLY A 55 -14.83 -2.03 -6.27
CA GLY A 55 -15.10 -0.93 -7.20
C GLY A 55 -15.64 0.33 -6.53
N ASN A 56 -16.71 0.21 -5.73
CA ASN A 56 -17.25 1.34 -4.96
C ASN A 56 -16.45 1.53 -3.67
N ARG A 57 -15.31 2.23 -3.76
CA ARG A 57 -14.50 2.57 -2.60
C ARG A 57 -15.33 3.40 -1.61
N PRO A 58 -15.56 2.91 -0.39
CA PRO A 58 -16.25 3.68 0.63
C PRO A 58 -15.46 4.96 0.97
N PRO A 59 -16.14 6.08 1.27
CA PRO A 59 -15.50 7.39 1.47
C PRO A 59 -14.58 7.44 2.70
N ASN A 60 -14.66 6.46 3.60
CA ASN A 60 -13.85 6.35 4.80
C ASN A 60 -12.63 5.41 4.64
N LEU A 61 -12.36 4.91 3.44
CA LEU A 61 -11.18 4.09 3.15
C LEU A 61 -10.14 4.88 2.35
N HIS A 62 -8.88 4.82 2.79
CA HIS A 62 -7.79 5.65 2.28
C HIS A 62 -6.66 4.83 1.68
N GLY A 63 -6.03 5.41 0.65
CA GLY A 63 -4.88 4.85 -0.04
C GLY A 63 -5.12 3.52 -0.77
N PRO A 64 -4.07 2.92 -1.34
CA PRO A 64 -4.15 1.68 -2.11
C PRO A 64 -4.53 0.43 -1.29
N MET A 65 -4.30 0.45 0.03
CA MET A 65 -4.62 -0.68 0.92
C MET A 65 -5.96 -0.54 1.63
N MET A 66 -6.76 0.47 1.25
CA MET A 66 -8.12 0.72 1.72
C MET A 66 -8.24 0.78 3.25
N LEU A 67 -7.31 1.48 3.90
CA LEU A 67 -7.30 1.62 5.36
C LEU A 67 -8.46 2.48 5.83
N ASN A 68 -9.19 2.00 6.84
CA ASN A 68 -10.27 2.76 7.45
C ASN A 68 -9.74 4.00 8.18
N ALA A 69 -10.38 5.15 8.04
CA ALA A 69 -10.01 6.38 8.75
C ALA A 69 -9.80 6.19 10.26
N MET A 70 -10.58 5.29 10.89
CA MET A 70 -10.46 5.01 12.32
C MET A 70 -9.19 4.25 12.71
N ILE A 71 -8.59 3.46 11.81
CA ILE A 71 -7.37 2.69 12.10
C ILE A 71 -6.10 3.47 11.75
N ILE A 72 -6.19 4.51 10.92
CA ILE A 72 -5.03 5.29 10.48
C ILE A 72 -4.22 5.86 11.66
N PRO A 73 -4.82 6.47 12.71
CA PRO A 73 -4.04 6.96 13.85
C PRO A 73 -3.27 5.86 14.59
N VAL A 74 -3.85 4.65 14.69
CA VAL A 74 -3.19 3.49 15.32
C VAL A 74 -2.02 3.02 14.47
N ALA A 75 -2.21 2.94 13.15
CA ALA A 75 -1.13 2.57 12.23
C ALA A 75 -0.01 3.62 12.22
N ALA A 76 -0.36 4.91 12.27
CA ALA A 76 0.55 6.05 12.35
C ALA A 76 1.47 5.95 13.56
N GLU A 77 0.91 5.69 14.74
CA GLU A 77 1.67 5.44 15.96
C GLU A 77 2.58 4.21 15.80
N GLY A 78 2.06 3.13 15.21
CA GLY A 78 2.78 1.88 14.99
C GLY A 78 4.03 1.99 14.13
N ILE A 79 4.03 2.87 13.13
CA ILE A 79 5.15 3.07 12.20
C ILE A 79 5.92 4.38 12.42
N GLY A 80 5.49 5.20 13.38
CA GLY A 80 6.09 6.51 13.70
C GLY A 80 5.91 7.55 12.59
N GLU A 81 4.75 7.58 11.93
CA GLU A 81 4.45 8.51 10.83
C GLU A 81 3.25 9.41 11.13
N ASP A 82 3.04 10.40 10.25
CA ASP A 82 1.87 11.27 10.27
C ASP A 82 0.63 10.55 9.70
N PRO A 83 -0.53 10.56 10.41
CA PRO A 83 -1.81 10.06 9.89
C PRO A 83 -2.16 10.58 8.48
N ASP A 84 -1.89 11.86 8.20
CA ASP A 84 -2.23 12.47 6.92
C ASP A 84 -1.36 11.92 5.78
N LYS A 85 -0.11 11.54 6.08
CA LYS A 85 0.76 10.85 5.12
C LYS A 85 0.23 9.45 4.81
N ILE A 86 -0.24 8.68 5.79
CA ILE A 86 -0.83 7.36 5.54
C ILE A 86 -2.04 7.47 4.60
N ALA A 87 -2.82 8.56 4.72
CA ALA A 87 -4.01 8.77 3.89
C ALA A 87 -3.68 9.22 2.45
N SER A 88 -2.59 9.98 2.26
CA SER A 88 -2.27 10.68 1.01
C SER A 88 -1.08 10.11 0.24
N ASP A 89 -0.12 9.47 0.91
CA ASP A 89 1.08 8.88 0.31
C ASP A 89 0.91 7.35 0.15
N PRO A 90 0.91 6.82 -1.08
CA PRO A 90 0.72 5.39 -1.32
C PRO A 90 1.76 4.49 -0.61
N CYS A 91 3.03 4.91 -0.54
CA CYS A 91 4.08 4.09 0.06
C CYS A 91 3.96 4.01 1.59
N THR A 92 3.64 5.12 2.23
CA THR A 92 3.32 5.17 3.66
C THR A 92 2.07 4.36 3.97
N ASN A 93 1.06 4.39 3.08
CA ASN A 93 -0.13 3.56 3.20
C ASN A 93 0.20 2.04 3.16
N TYR A 94 1.08 1.60 2.25
CA TYR A 94 1.52 0.20 2.21
C TYR A 94 2.26 -0.20 3.49
N ARG A 95 3.18 0.64 3.96
CA ARG A 95 3.93 0.41 5.20
C ARG A 95 3.01 0.27 6.42
N ALA A 96 2.03 1.18 6.53
CA ALA A 96 0.99 1.13 7.56
C ALA A 96 0.15 -0.16 7.47
N ALA A 97 -0.27 -0.54 6.27
CA ALA A 97 -1.06 -1.76 6.06
C ALA A 97 -0.29 -3.04 6.41
N ALA A 98 0.98 -3.13 6.02
CA ALA A 98 1.84 -4.26 6.37
C ALA A 98 2.04 -4.36 7.90
N TRP A 99 2.23 -3.22 8.57
CA TRP A 99 2.33 -3.19 10.02
C TRP A 99 1.03 -3.63 10.70
N LEU A 100 -0.12 -3.13 10.23
CA LEU A 100 -1.43 -3.52 10.75
C LEU A 100 -1.69 -5.01 10.59
N LEU A 101 -1.35 -5.57 9.42
CA LEU A 101 -1.52 -7.00 9.16
C LEU A 101 -0.75 -7.87 10.16
N MET A 102 0.45 -7.46 10.56
CA MET A 102 1.29 -8.27 11.44
C MET A 102 1.05 -8.01 12.93
N ASN A 103 0.69 -6.79 13.31
CA ASN A 103 0.62 -6.37 14.71
C ASN A 103 -0.81 -6.22 15.26
N ILE A 104 -1.80 -5.95 14.40
CA ILE A 104 -3.18 -5.71 14.81
C ILE A 104 -4.11 -6.82 14.31
N ALA A 105 -3.87 -7.34 13.11
CA ALA A 105 -4.67 -8.42 12.56
C ALA A 105 -4.21 -9.76 13.17
N GLY A 106 -4.99 -10.25 14.14
CA GLY A 106 -4.76 -11.54 14.80
C GLY A 106 -3.64 -11.54 15.84
N GLU A 107 -3.47 -12.66 16.53
CA GLU A 107 -2.41 -12.90 17.49
C GLU A 107 -1.05 -13.16 16.81
N LYS A 108 0.04 -13.13 17.58
CA LYS A 108 1.40 -13.27 17.04
C LYS A 108 1.63 -14.58 16.28
N ASP A 109 1.00 -15.66 16.74
CA ASP A 109 1.19 -17.02 16.20
C ASP A 109 0.09 -17.43 15.21
N ASP A 110 -0.82 -16.50 14.86
CA ASP A 110 -1.86 -16.76 13.87
C ASP A 110 -1.26 -17.00 12.49
N LYS A 111 -1.88 -17.91 11.75
CA LYS A 111 -1.50 -18.15 10.36
C LYS A 111 -1.77 -16.90 9.53
N ILE A 112 -0.93 -16.65 8.53
CA ILE A 112 -1.04 -15.46 7.70
C ILE A 112 -2.45 -15.26 7.11
N TRP A 113 -3.13 -16.33 6.72
CA TRP A 113 -4.49 -16.24 6.17
C TRP A 113 -5.55 -15.84 7.20
N ASP A 114 -5.36 -16.17 8.47
CA ASP A 114 -6.24 -15.71 9.54
C ASP A 114 -6.04 -14.21 9.79
N LYS A 115 -4.79 -13.73 9.70
CA LYS A 115 -4.47 -12.30 9.75
C LYS A 115 -5.06 -11.54 8.55
N VAL A 116 -4.92 -12.06 7.34
CA VAL A 116 -5.52 -11.47 6.12
C VAL A 116 -7.05 -11.40 6.24
N ARG A 117 -7.69 -12.45 6.77
CA ARG A 117 -9.13 -12.44 7.05
C ARG A 117 -9.51 -11.31 8.00
N VAL A 118 -8.81 -11.18 9.14
CA VAL A 118 -9.07 -10.14 10.13
C VAL A 118 -8.81 -8.75 9.56
N TYR A 119 -7.77 -8.58 8.74
CA TYR A 119 -7.47 -7.33 8.05
C TYR A 119 -8.64 -6.89 7.16
N ILE A 120 -9.19 -7.80 6.36
CA ILE A 120 -10.28 -7.50 5.40
C ILE A 120 -11.62 -7.30 6.11
N TYR A 121 -11.96 -8.18 7.07
CA TYR A 121 -13.32 -8.32 7.58
C TYR A 121 -13.50 -7.89 9.05
N GLY A 122 -12.42 -7.56 9.73
CA GLY A 122 -12.36 -7.39 11.18
C GLY A 122 -12.40 -8.73 11.93
N PRO A 123 -12.40 -8.69 13.27
CA PRO A 123 -12.33 -9.89 14.12
C PRO A 123 -13.63 -10.71 14.17
N LYS A 124 -14.74 -10.20 13.62
CA LYS A 124 -16.04 -10.86 13.68
C LYS A 124 -16.08 -12.04 12.70
N GLU A 125 -16.48 -13.19 13.22
CA GLU A 125 -16.73 -14.40 12.42
C GLU A 125 -17.91 -14.20 11.46
N ARG A 126 -17.82 -14.87 10.29
CA ARG A 126 -18.81 -14.80 9.20
C ARG A 126 -18.98 -16.21 8.61
N SER A 127 -20.09 -16.44 7.94
CA SER A 127 -20.32 -17.70 7.21
C SER A 127 -19.45 -17.81 5.95
N GLU A 128 -19.04 -16.68 5.36
CA GLU A 128 -18.32 -16.63 4.09
C GLU A 128 -17.32 -15.46 4.05
N TYR A 129 -16.24 -15.64 3.26
CA TYR A 129 -15.17 -14.67 3.07
C TYR A 129 -14.76 -14.52 1.59
N PRO A 130 -15.68 -14.10 0.69
CA PRO A 130 -15.43 -14.14 -0.76
C PRO A 130 -14.21 -13.32 -1.22
N LEU A 131 -13.85 -12.25 -0.52
CA LEU A 131 -12.64 -11.48 -0.85
C LEU A 131 -11.37 -12.19 -0.39
N LEU A 132 -11.40 -12.89 0.75
CA LEU A 132 -10.27 -13.70 1.20
C LEU A 132 -10.00 -14.84 0.21
N ASP A 133 -11.05 -15.49 -0.29
CA ASP A 133 -10.93 -16.57 -1.28
C ASP A 133 -10.30 -16.06 -2.58
N ARG A 134 -10.71 -14.87 -3.05
CA ARG A 134 -10.09 -14.20 -4.21
C ARG A 134 -8.61 -13.85 -3.97
N VAL A 135 -8.27 -13.35 -2.78
CA VAL A 135 -6.87 -13.05 -2.43
C VAL A 135 -6.03 -14.32 -2.44
N LYS A 136 -6.55 -15.45 -1.93
CA LYS A 136 -5.85 -16.75 -2.00
C LYS A 136 -5.64 -17.21 -3.44
N GLU A 137 -6.66 -17.10 -4.28
CA GLU A 137 -6.57 -17.45 -5.71
C GLU A 137 -5.52 -16.57 -6.44
N MET A 138 -5.45 -15.27 -6.11
CA MET A 138 -4.42 -14.38 -6.65
C MET A 138 -3.03 -14.79 -6.19
N HIS A 139 -2.86 -15.12 -4.90
CA HIS A 139 -1.59 -15.57 -4.35
C HIS A 139 -1.10 -16.83 -5.07
N GLU A 140 -1.96 -17.84 -5.29
CA GLU A 140 -1.58 -19.03 -6.05
C GLU A 140 -1.03 -18.69 -7.44
N LYS A 141 -1.71 -17.78 -8.17
CA LYS A 141 -1.26 -17.31 -9.49
C LYS A 141 0.06 -16.52 -9.44
N ILE A 142 0.29 -15.76 -8.38
CA ILE A 142 1.51 -14.97 -8.19
C ILE A 142 2.68 -15.88 -7.82
N SER A 143 2.49 -16.84 -6.92
CA SER A 143 3.55 -17.74 -6.46
C SER A 143 3.99 -18.76 -7.52
N ASP A 144 3.14 -19.03 -8.53
CA ASP A 144 3.45 -19.93 -9.66
C ASP A 144 4.17 -19.23 -10.84
N ALA A 145 4.29 -17.89 -10.81
CA ALA A 145 4.85 -17.07 -11.89
C ALA A 145 6.38 -16.88 -11.77
#